data_AF-A0A553PL37-F1
#
_entry.id   AF-A0A553PL37-F1
#
_cell.length_a   1.000
_cell.length_b   1.000
_cell.length_c   1.000
_cell.angle_alpha   90.00
_cell.angle_beta   90.00
_cell.angle_gamma   90.00
#
_symmetry.space_group_name_H-M   'P 1'
#
loop_
_entity.id
_entity.type
_entity.pdbx_description
1 polymer ?
#
loop_
_entity_poly.entity_id
_entity_poly.type
_entity_poly.pdbx_seq_one_letter_code
_entity_poly.pdbx_strand_id
1 'polypeptide(L)'
;MSINDCDLVKNISRAADRALALKVNSKATPTWTVYRRAFDHFQNWYASTKLVTLPANVRTVELYLADIAFNKKSVASVELATAVIGAYHKLHGWATPCDHDTIKTILKGIKRQFSKPAKQRQPMTKTILKAILFHVSARWSDLVNLRTNDFKWSKEGIIIQFTTRKNDQEHVGHEVIITQCVSEFC
;
A
#
# COMPACT_ATOMS: atom_id res chain seq x y z
N MET A 1 40.25 23.32 24.84
CA MET A 1 38.92 22.83 25.24
C MET A 1 38.64 21.59 24.38
N SER A 2 39.07 20.42 24.87
CA SER A 2 38.99 19.17 24.11
C SER A 2 37.54 18.69 24.10
N ILE A 3 36.90 18.73 22.93
CA ILE A 3 35.62 18.04 22.75
C ILE A 3 35.97 16.55 22.85
N ASN A 4 35.52 15.88 23.91
CA ASN A 4 35.77 14.45 24.10
C ASN A 4 35.22 13.68 22.89
N ASP A 5 36.05 12.82 22.28
CA ASP A 5 35.68 12.00 21.11
C ASP A 5 34.39 11.19 21.35
N CYS A 6 34.12 10.80 22.60
CA CYS A 6 32.90 10.12 23.01
C CYS A 6 31.62 10.97 22.82
N ASP A 7 31.69 12.28 23.07
CA ASP A 7 30.55 13.20 22.88
C ASP A 7 30.32 13.53 21.40
N LEU A 8 31.40 13.59 20.60
CA LEU A 8 31.29 13.74 19.15
C LEU A 8 30.60 12.52 18.51
N VAL A 9 31.02 11.30 18.90
CA VAL A 9 30.44 10.04 18.41
C VAL A 9 28.95 9.93 18.78
N LYS A 10 28.57 10.28 20.02
CA LYS A 10 27.16 10.30 20.46
C LYS A 10 26.30 11.32 19.72
N ASN A 11 26.87 12.48 19.38
CA ASN A 11 26.15 13.50 18.62
C ASN A 11 25.89 13.06 17.18
N ILE A 12 26.88 12.41 16.55
CA ILE A 12 26.76 11.89 15.19
C ILE A 12 25.76 10.74 15.13
N SER A 13 25.77 9.80 16.07
CA SER A 13 24.80 8.70 16.10
C SER A 13 23.37 9.23 16.25
N ARG A 14 23.14 10.19 17.17
CA ARG A 14 21.83 10.83 17.32
C ARG A 14 21.38 11.58 16.06
N ALA A 15 22.30 12.22 15.35
CA ALA A 15 21.99 12.87 14.08
C ALA A 15 21.62 11.84 12.99
N ALA A 16 22.31 10.70 12.94
CA ALA A 16 22.00 9.60 12.02
C ALA A 16 20.61 9.00 12.31
N ASP A 17 20.27 8.77 13.58
CA ASP A 17 18.95 8.27 13.98
C ASP A 17 17.83 9.23 13.58
N ARG A 18 18.02 10.53 13.80
CA ARG A 18 17.08 11.58 13.35
C ARG A 18 16.94 11.59 11.85
N ALA A 19 18.04 11.49 11.10
CA ALA A 19 18.01 11.45 9.65
C ALA A 19 17.23 10.22 9.15
N LEU A 20 17.44 9.04 9.76
CA LEU A 20 16.68 7.84 9.44
C LEU A 20 15.19 8.01 9.75
N ALA A 21 14.84 8.54 10.92
CA ALA A 21 13.45 8.80 11.31
C ALA A 21 12.74 9.75 10.33
N LEU A 22 13.42 10.81 9.87
CA LEU A 22 12.90 11.72 8.85
C LEU A 22 12.68 11.02 7.51
N LYS A 23 13.61 10.16 7.07
CA LYS A 23 13.44 9.35 5.85
C LYS A 23 12.23 8.41 5.96
N VAL A 24 12.04 7.76 7.11
CA VAL A 24 10.89 6.89 7.36
C VAL A 24 9.59 7.71 7.35
N ASN A 25 9.57 8.88 7.99
CA ASN A 25 8.41 9.77 8.05
C ASN A 25 8.03 10.39 6.69
N SER A 26 8.85 10.24 5.65
CA SER A 26 8.48 10.66 4.29
C SER A 26 7.29 9.88 3.70
N LYS A 27 6.87 8.78 4.34
CA LYS A 27 5.73 7.96 3.91
C LYS A 27 4.81 7.63 5.08
N ALA A 28 3.51 7.55 4.81
CA ALA A 28 2.51 7.16 5.81
C ALA A 28 2.69 5.70 6.27
N THR A 29 2.33 5.40 7.52
CA THR A 29 2.44 4.06 8.11
C THR A 29 1.78 2.94 7.27
N PRO A 30 0.57 3.12 6.71
CA PRO A 30 -0.03 2.10 5.86
C PRO A 30 0.80 1.79 4.60
N THR A 31 1.48 2.81 4.05
CA THR A 31 2.39 2.65 2.92
C THR A 31 3.57 1.76 3.31
N TRP A 32 4.14 1.95 4.50
CA TRP A 32 5.22 1.09 5.00
C TRP A 32 4.79 -0.36 5.20
N THR A 33 3.55 -0.61 5.63
CA THR A 33 3.02 -1.98 5.73
C THR A 33 2.99 -2.68 4.38
N VAL A 34 2.53 -1.97 3.33
CA VAL A 34 2.54 -2.49 1.95
C VAL A 34 3.97 -2.72 1.47
N TYR A 35 4.87 -1.78 1.75
CA TYR A 35 6.27 -1.86 1.33
C TYR A 35 6.98 -3.04 2.00
N ARG A 36 6.76 -3.25 3.31
CA ARG A 36 7.32 -4.39 4.05
C ARG A 36 6.92 -5.71 3.41
N ARG A 37 5.62 -5.94 3.20
CA ARG A 37 5.12 -7.19 2.58
C ARG A 37 5.72 -7.44 1.19
N ALA A 38 5.82 -6.39 0.38
CA ALA A 38 6.42 -6.49 -0.95
C ALA A 38 7.93 -6.78 -0.89
N PHE A 39 8.63 -6.24 0.12
CA PHE A 39 10.05 -6.50 0.34
C PHE A 39 10.29 -7.92 0.87
N ASP A 40 9.44 -8.40 1.79
CA ASP A 40 9.51 -9.79 2.30
C ASP A 40 9.36 -10.79 1.15
N HIS A 41 8.45 -10.52 0.20
CA HIS A 41 8.33 -11.33 -1.01
C HIS A 41 9.63 -11.34 -1.84
N PHE A 42 10.26 -10.17 -2.01
CA PHE A 42 11.55 -10.08 -2.68
C PHE A 42 12.63 -10.87 -1.95
N GLN A 43 12.72 -10.76 -0.61
CA GLN A 43 13.69 -11.50 0.19
C GLN A 43 13.48 -13.01 0.11
N ASN A 44 12.23 -13.48 0.13
CA ASN A 44 11.91 -14.90 0.00
C ASN A 44 12.29 -15.44 -1.38
N TRP A 45 12.02 -14.68 -2.45
CA TRP A 45 12.47 -14.99 -3.80
C TRP A 45 14.01 -14.96 -3.92
N TYR A 46 14.64 -14.02 -3.22
CA TYR A 46 16.11 -13.91 -3.19
C TYR A 46 16.75 -15.11 -2.49
N ALA A 47 16.18 -15.56 -1.37
CA ALA A 47 16.64 -16.72 -0.63
C ALA A 47 16.53 -18.03 -1.43
N SER A 48 15.54 -18.16 -2.31
CA SER A 48 15.36 -19.37 -3.14
C SER A 48 16.31 -19.45 -4.33
N THR A 49 16.91 -18.33 -4.77
CA THR A 49 17.67 -18.25 -6.03
C THR A 49 19.17 -18.48 -5.90
N LYS A 50 19.69 -18.84 -4.71
CA LYS A 50 21.13 -18.98 -4.39
C LYS A 50 21.97 -17.72 -4.71
N LEU A 51 21.34 -16.59 -5.01
CA LEU A 51 22.03 -15.31 -5.16
C LEU A 51 22.28 -14.77 -3.74
N VAL A 52 23.54 -14.47 -3.43
CA VAL A 52 23.95 -14.13 -2.07
C VAL A 52 24.33 -12.65 -2.02
N THR A 53 23.71 -11.95 -1.06
CA THR A 53 23.96 -10.57 -0.57
C THR A 53 23.08 -9.43 -1.08
N LEU A 54 22.53 -8.66 -0.14
CA LEU A 54 22.20 -7.26 -0.34
C LEU A 54 23.50 -6.44 -0.17
N PRO A 55 23.71 -5.33 -0.90
CA PRO A 55 22.79 -4.69 -1.86
C PRO A 55 22.54 -5.54 -3.10
N ALA A 56 21.30 -5.52 -3.60
CA ALA A 56 20.95 -6.28 -4.79
C ALA A 56 21.62 -5.65 -6.01
N ASN A 57 22.30 -6.45 -6.81
CA ASN A 57 22.83 -5.97 -8.08
C ASN A 57 21.69 -5.81 -9.12
N VAL A 58 22.00 -5.12 -10.22
CA VAL A 58 21.03 -4.85 -11.30
C VAL A 58 20.43 -6.15 -11.87
N ARG A 59 21.26 -7.19 -12.04
CA ARG A 59 20.84 -8.48 -12.63
C ARG A 59 19.83 -9.22 -11.74
N THR A 60 20.03 -9.21 -10.43
CA THR A 60 19.11 -9.80 -9.45
C THR A 60 17.74 -9.13 -9.54
N VAL A 61 17.71 -7.79 -9.59
CA VAL A 61 16.45 -7.04 -9.68
C VAL A 61 15.78 -7.29 -11.02
N GLU A 62 16.52 -7.32 -12.12
CA GLU A 62 15.99 -7.64 -13.45
C GLU A 62 15.29 -9.02 -13.47
N LEU A 63 15.97 -10.05 -12.96
CA LEU A 63 15.42 -11.42 -12.89
C LEU A 63 14.17 -11.48 -12.01
N TYR A 64 14.18 -10.80 -10.86
CA TYR A 64 13.02 -10.75 -9.98
C TYR A 64 11.82 -10.06 -10.62
N LEU A 65 12.04 -8.91 -11.28
CA LEU A 65 10.96 -8.17 -11.93
C LEU A 65 10.36 -8.96 -13.08
N ALA A 66 11.16 -9.74 -13.81
CA ALA A 66 10.65 -10.68 -14.81
C ALA A 66 9.76 -11.75 -14.17
N ASP A 67 10.25 -12.43 -13.13
CA ASP A 67 9.52 -13.53 -12.48
C ASP A 67 8.19 -13.06 -11.86
N ILE A 68 8.19 -11.94 -11.12
CA ILE A 68 6.94 -11.40 -10.55
C ILE A 68 5.98 -10.93 -11.65
N ALA A 69 6.47 -10.42 -12.78
CA ALA A 69 5.62 -10.02 -13.90
C ALA A 69 4.89 -11.22 -14.51
N PHE A 70 5.59 -12.33 -14.76
CA PHE A 70 4.98 -13.55 -15.30
C PHE A 70 4.05 -14.24 -14.30
N ASN A 71 4.42 -14.26 -13.02
CA ASN A 71 3.63 -14.89 -11.97
C ASN A 71 2.35 -14.11 -11.63
N LYS A 72 2.42 -12.77 -11.55
CA LYS A 72 1.26 -11.93 -11.16
C LYS A 72 0.48 -11.37 -12.34
N LYS A 73 1.08 -11.28 -13.53
CA LYS A 73 0.51 -10.62 -14.73
C LYS A 73 -0.07 -9.23 -14.39
N SER A 74 0.70 -8.45 -13.63
CA SER A 74 0.28 -7.18 -13.01
C SER A 74 1.42 -6.16 -13.01
N VAL A 75 1.25 -5.09 -13.79
CA VAL A 75 2.20 -3.96 -13.83
C VAL A 75 2.30 -3.26 -12.47
N ALA A 76 1.17 -3.08 -11.77
CA ALA A 76 1.15 -2.43 -10.47
C ALA A 76 1.98 -3.18 -9.42
N SER A 77 1.98 -4.51 -9.48
CA SER A 77 2.79 -5.35 -8.58
C SER A 77 4.29 -5.18 -8.86
N VAL A 78 4.68 -5.07 -10.13
CA VAL A 78 6.06 -4.84 -10.57
C VAL A 78 6.54 -3.44 -10.18
N GLU A 79 5.70 -2.42 -10.38
CA GLU A 79 6.01 -1.04 -9.98
C GLU A 79 6.17 -0.91 -8.47
N LEU A 80 5.29 -1.56 -7.69
CA LEU A 80 5.42 -1.62 -6.24
C LEU A 80 6.74 -2.29 -5.83
N ALA A 81 7.05 -3.46 -6.41
CA ALA A 81 8.31 -4.14 -6.15
C ALA A 81 9.54 -3.25 -6.45
N THR A 82 9.55 -2.56 -7.59
CA THR A 82 10.62 -1.64 -7.98
C THR A 82 10.75 -0.49 -6.99
N ALA A 83 9.63 0.15 -6.62
CA ALA A 83 9.62 1.27 -5.68
C ALA A 83 10.13 0.86 -4.28
N VAL A 84 9.76 -0.34 -3.83
CA VAL A 84 10.14 -0.87 -2.52
C VAL A 84 11.63 -1.22 -2.48
N ILE A 85 12.15 -1.90 -3.50
CA ILE A 85 13.58 -2.20 -3.61
C ILE A 85 14.38 -0.89 -3.63
N GLY A 86 13.95 0.09 -4.42
CA GLY A 86 14.59 1.40 -4.49
C GLY A 86 14.55 2.17 -3.17
N ALA A 87 13.39 2.17 -2.49
CA ALA A 87 13.25 2.81 -1.19
C ALA A 87 14.15 2.17 -0.13
N TYR A 88 14.25 0.84 -0.12
CA TYR A 88 15.10 0.10 0.82
C TYR A 88 16.59 0.45 0.62
N HIS A 89 17.08 0.46 -0.62
CA HIS A 89 18.47 0.87 -0.91
C HIS A 89 18.74 2.32 -0.46
N LYS A 90 17.81 3.24 -0.75
CA LYS A 90 17.94 4.66 -0.37
C LYS A 90 17.92 4.88 1.15
N LEU A 91 17.15 4.08 1.90
CA LEU A 91 17.16 4.12 3.37
C LEU A 91 18.55 3.77 3.92
N HIS A 92 19.19 2.73 3.37
CA HIS A 92 20.53 2.29 3.74
C HIS A 92 21.67 3.13 3.12
N GLY A 93 21.35 4.14 2.29
CA GLY A 93 22.35 4.97 1.62
C GLY A 93 23.07 4.29 0.46
N TRP A 94 22.55 3.17 -0.03
CA TRP A 94 23.12 2.45 -1.17
C TRP A 94 22.65 3.03 -2.50
N ALA A 95 23.47 2.89 -3.54
CA ALA A 95 23.04 3.12 -4.91
C ALA A 95 21.87 2.17 -5.24
N THR A 96 20.82 2.69 -5.88
CA THR A 96 19.66 1.85 -6.21
C THR A 96 19.86 1.18 -7.57
N PRO A 97 19.72 -0.16 -7.65
CA PRO A 97 19.76 -0.87 -8.93
C PRO A 97 18.59 -0.48 -9.84
N CYS A 98 17.50 0.08 -9.29
CA CYS A 98 16.29 0.43 -10.01
C CYS A 98 16.45 1.64 -10.95
N ASP A 99 17.46 2.48 -10.72
CA ASP A 99 17.73 3.65 -11.57
C ASP A 99 18.54 3.29 -12.83
N HIS A 100 19.04 2.05 -12.93
CA HIS A 100 19.80 1.53 -14.07
C HIS A 100 18.95 1.39 -15.34
N ASP A 101 19.52 1.66 -16.52
CA ASP A 101 18.76 1.68 -17.78
C ASP A 101 18.22 0.31 -18.21
N THR A 102 18.90 -0.78 -17.83
CA THR A 102 18.38 -2.14 -17.98
C THR A 102 17.04 -2.31 -17.26
N ILE A 103 16.90 -1.79 -16.04
CA ILE A 103 15.64 -1.86 -15.28
C ILE A 103 14.56 -1.01 -15.94
N LYS A 104 14.90 0.19 -16.42
CA LYS A 104 13.94 1.02 -17.18
C LYS A 104 13.46 0.31 -18.46
N THR A 105 14.36 -0.40 -19.14
CA THR A 105 14.06 -1.12 -20.38
C THR A 105 13.13 -2.31 -20.13
N ILE A 106 13.42 -3.14 -19.14
CA ILE A 106 12.53 -4.27 -18.79
C ILE A 106 11.17 -3.78 -18.29
N LEU A 107 11.11 -2.68 -17.52
CA LEU A 107 9.84 -2.10 -17.08
C LEU A 107 8.98 -1.62 -18.25
N LYS A 108 9.58 -1.04 -19.30
CA LYS A 108 8.86 -0.71 -20.55
C LYS A 108 8.31 -1.97 -21.22
N GLY A 109 9.09 -3.05 -21.27
CA GLY A 109 8.64 -4.34 -21.81
C GLY A 109 7.46 -4.93 -21.04
N ILE A 110 7.58 -5.00 -19.71
CA ILE A 110 6.53 -5.49 -18.80
C ILE A 110 5.25 -4.65 -18.96
N LYS A 111 5.37 -3.33 -19.05
CA LYS A 111 4.23 -2.43 -19.30
C LYS A 111 3.55 -2.73 -20.62
N ARG A 112 4.29 -2.99 -21.70
CA ARG A 112 3.68 -3.31 -23.00
C ARG A 112 2.95 -4.65 -22.97
N GLN A 113 3.52 -5.64 -22.29
CA GLN A 113 2.99 -7.01 -22.29
C GLN A 113 1.83 -7.23 -21.31
N PHE A 114 1.89 -6.62 -20.12
CA PHE A 114 0.98 -6.93 -19.03
C PHE A 114 0.09 -5.77 -18.59
N SER A 115 0.18 -4.60 -19.25
CA SER A 115 -0.79 -3.53 -19.04
C SER A 115 -2.18 -4.02 -19.41
N LYS A 116 -3.12 -3.83 -18.49
CA LYS A 116 -4.54 -4.08 -18.73
C LYS A 116 -5.23 -2.72 -18.83
N PRO A 117 -6.26 -2.59 -19.69
CA PRO A 117 -7.07 -1.38 -19.71
C PRO A 117 -7.62 -1.12 -18.31
N ALA A 118 -7.61 0.15 -17.90
CA ALA A 118 -8.14 0.54 -16.60
C ALA A 118 -9.63 0.14 -16.55
N LYS A 119 -10.00 -0.67 -15.56
CA LYS A 119 -11.41 -0.99 -15.32
C LYS A 119 -12.10 0.28 -14.83
N GLN A 120 -12.78 0.97 -15.74
CA GLN A 120 -13.64 2.08 -15.35
C GLN A 120 -14.76 1.53 -14.47
N ARG A 121 -14.81 2.01 -13.22
CA ARG A 121 -15.93 1.71 -12.32
C ARG A 121 -17.07 2.67 -12.66
N GLN A 122 -18.30 2.17 -12.60
CA GLN A 122 -19.46 3.03 -12.77
C GLN A 122 -19.43 4.16 -11.73
N PRO A 123 -19.75 5.39 -12.13
CA PRO A 123 -19.73 6.52 -11.22
C PRO A 123 -20.80 6.35 -10.14
N MET A 124 -20.45 6.66 -8.90
CA MET A 124 -21.41 6.79 -7.82
C MET A 124 -22.23 8.06 -8.05
N THR A 125 -23.41 7.94 -8.65
CA THR A 125 -24.28 9.09 -8.93
C THR A 125 -25.01 9.55 -7.66
N LYS A 126 -25.47 10.81 -7.64
CA LYS A 126 -26.28 11.34 -6.53
C LYS A 126 -27.55 10.51 -6.29
N THR A 127 -28.13 9.94 -7.35
CA THR A 127 -29.33 9.09 -7.26
C THR A 127 -29.03 7.79 -6.53
N ILE A 128 -27.96 7.09 -6.92
CA ILE A 128 -27.51 5.86 -6.22
C ILE A 128 -27.23 6.17 -4.75
N LEU A 129 -26.57 7.31 -4.50
CA LEU A 129 -26.22 7.72 -3.14
C LEU A 129 -27.44 8.00 -2.26
N LYS A 130 -28.47 8.65 -2.81
CA LYS A 130 -29.76 8.86 -2.12
C LYS A 130 -30.47 7.53 -1.82
N ALA A 131 -30.47 6.59 -2.76
CA ALA A 131 -31.05 5.27 -2.56
C ALA A 131 -30.36 4.52 -1.42
N ILE A 132 -29.02 4.52 -1.40
CA ILE A 132 -28.24 3.91 -0.31
C ILE A 132 -28.59 4.58 1.03
N LEU A 133 -28.56 5.92 1.11
CA LEU A 133 -28.90 6.65 2.34
C LEU A 133 -30.30 6.31 2.87
N PHE A 134 -31.27 6.14 1.96
CA PHE A 134 -32.62 5.70 2.30
C PHE A 134 -32.63 4.29 2.89
N HIS A 135 -32.02 3.31 2.21
CA HIS A 135 -31.99 1.92 2.67
C HIS A 135 -31.24 1.74 3.99
N VAL A 136 -30.17 2.50 4.23
CA VAL A 136 -29.41 2.42 5.49
C VAL A 136 -29.90 3.36 6.57
N SER A 137 -30.97 4.12 6.31
CA SER A 137 -31.50 5.16 7.21
C SER A 137 -30.39 6.06 7.78
N ALA A 138 -29.51 6.53 6.88
CA ALA A 138 -28.34 7.34 7.22
C ALA A 138 -28.50 8.78 6.72
N ARG A 139 -27.78 9.70 7.37
CA ARG A 139 -27.74 11.12 7.00
C ARG A 139 -26.52 11.42 6.13
N TRP A 140 -26.55 12.56 5.44
CA TRP A 140 -25.41 13.07 4.68
C TRP A 140 -24.14 13.21 5.53
N SER A 141 -24.26 13.65 6.78
CA SER A 141 -23.13 13.72 7.72
C SER A 141 -22.49 12.37 8.00
N ASP A 142 -23.30 11.31 8.04
CA ASP A 142 -22.84 9.95 8.33
C ASP A 142 -22.00 9.43 7.16
N LEU A 143 -22.43 9.74 5.92
CA LEU A 143 -21.72 9.37 4.71
C LEU A 143 -20.33 10.03 4.59
N VAL A 144 -20.23 11.32 4.94
CA VAL A 144 -18.97 12.07 4.84
C VAL A 144 -17.89 11.50 5.77
N ASN A 145 -18.30 10.89 6.88
CA ASN A 145 -17.39 10.31 7.87
C ASN A 145 -17.04 8.84 7.61
N LEU A 146 -17.75 8.16 6.69
CA LEU A 146 -17.48 6.76 6.35
C LEU A 146 -16.09 6.59 5.72
N ARG A 147 -15.38 5.58 6.21
CA ARG A 147 -14.08 5.13 5.70
C ARG A 147 -14.23 3.75 5.08
N THR A 148 -13.27 3.38 4.24
CA THR A 148 -13.25 2.04 3.61
C THR A 148 -13.20 0.91 4.63
N ASN A 149 -12.63 1.14 5.82
CA ASN A 149 -12.51 0.14 6.88
C ASN A 149 -13.81 -0.07 7.65
N ASP A 150 -14.79 0.82 7.50
CA ASP A 150 -16.09 0.72 8.13
C ASP A 150 -17.01 -0.27 7.39
N PHE A 151 -16.56 -0.77 6.23
CA PHE A 151 -17.26 -1.77 5.44
C PHE A 151 -16.65 -3.16 5.69
N LYS A 152 -17.49 -4.11 6.09
CA LYS A 152 -17.14 -5.52 6.25
C LYS A 152 -18.02 -6.38 5.35
N TRP A 153 -17.43 -7.35 4.67
CA TRP A 153 -18.16 -8.31 3.86
C TRP A 153 -18.53 -9.52 4.72
N SER A 154 -19.80 -9.89 4.70
CA SER A 154 -20.37 -11.09 5.36
C SER A 154 -20.98 -12.01 4.30
N LYS A 155 -21.32 -13.24 4.70
CA LYS A 155 -22.06 -14.19 3.85
C LYS A 155 -23.45 -13.66 3.46
N GLU A 156 -24.05 -12.84 4.32
CA GLU A 156 -25.41 -12.30 4.15
C GLU A 156 -25.45 -10.98 3.38
N GLY A 157 -24.29 -10.31 3.20
CA GLY A 157 -24.22 -9.01 2.53
C GLY A 157 -23.09 -8.13 3.04
N ILE A 158 -23.29 -6.81 2.99
CA ILE A 158 -22.31 -5.80 3.41
C ILE A 158 -22.74 -5.24 4.76
N ILE A 159 -21.85 -5.26 5.73
CA ILE A 159 -22.00 -4.62 7.04
C ILE A 159 -21.31 -3.26 6.99
N ILE A 160 -22.02 -2.20 7.37
CA ILE A 160 -21.52 -0.83 7.45
C ILE A 160 -21.54 -0.39 8.91
N GLN A 161 -20.37 -0.08 9.46
CA GLN A 161 -20.23 0.42 10.83
C GLN A 161 -20.23 1.95 10.84
N PHE A 162 -21.23 2.56 11.46
CA PHE A 162 -21.24 4.00 11.70
C PHE A 162 -20.65 4.28 13.09
N THR A 163 -19.49 4.91 13.13
CA THR A 163 -18.72 5.11 14.38
C THR A 163 -19.25 6.25 15.26
N THR A 164 -19.91 7.25 14.67
CA THR A 164 -20.51 8.38 15.42
C THR A 164 -21.76 8.87 14.71
N ARG A 165 -22.82 9.21 15.47
CA ARG A 165 -24.03 9.89 14.96
C ARG A 165 -24.39 11.07 15.84
N LYS A 166 -25.04 12.08 15.24
CA LYS A 166 -25.50 13.29 15.94
C LYS A 166 -26.48 13.01 17.11
N ASN A 167 -27.20 11.89 17.08
CA ASN A 167 -28.15 11.49 18.14
C ASN A 167 -27.61 10.35 19.02
N ASP A 168 -26.38 9.89 18.79
CA ASP A 168 -25.76 8.84 19.58
C ASP A 168 -24.97 9.51 20.72
N GLN A 169 -25.71 9.87 21.79
CA GLN A 169 -25.12 10.53 22.95
C GLN A 169 -24.06 9.66 23.64
N GLU A 170 -24.16 8.33 23.51
CA GLU A 170 -23.24 7.37 24.14
C GLU A 170 -22.08 6.93 23.24
N HIS A 171 -22.05 7.36 21.97
CA HIS A 171 -21.01 7.00 20.98
C HIS A 171 -20.83 5.47 20.82
N VAL A 172 -21.91 4.70 21.01
CA VAL A 172 -21.88 3.24 20.88
C VAL A 172 -21.64 2.83 19.42
N GLY A 173 -21.99 3.70 18.47
CA GLY A 173 -22.00 3.39 17.05
C GLY A 173 -23.16 2.46 16.69
N HIS A 174 -23.37 2.26 15.39
CA HIS A 174 -24.44 1.39 14.90
C HIS A 174 -24.02 0.66 13.64
N GLU A 175 -24.37 -0.63 13.55
CA GLU A 175 -24.12 -1.47 12.39
C GLU A 175 -25.36 -1.58 11.51
N VAL A 176 -25.23 -1.31 10.22
CA VAL A 176 -26.29 -1.52 9.24
C VAL A 176 -25.86 -2.61 8.28
N ILE A 177 -26.72 -3.62 8.09
CA ILE A 177 -26.48 -4.72 7.16
C ILE A 177 -27.31 -4.48 5.90
N ILE A 178 -26.63 -4.34 4.77
CA ILE A 178 -27.25 -4.36 3.45
C ILE A 178 -27.16 -5.80 2.95
N THR A 179 -28.29 -6.50 2.98
CA THR A 179 -28.36 -7.87 2.47
C THR A 179 -28.44 -7.89 0.95
N GLN A 180 -27.84 -8.91 0.36
CA GLN A 180 -28.01 -9.11 -1.08
C GLN A 180 -29.36 -9.80 -1.31
N CYS A 181 -30.32 -9.08 -1.90
CA CYS A 181 -31.56 -9.70 -2.33
C CYS A 181 -31.30 -10.45 -3.64
N VAL A 182 -31.59 -11.76 -3.64
CA VAL A 182 -31.35 -12.66 -4.78
C VAL A 182 -32.61 -12.92 -5.60
N SER A 183 -33.77 -12.38 -5.17
CA SER A 183 -35.05 -12.51 -5.85
C SER A 183 -35.37 -11.25 -6.67
N GLU A 184 -36.10 -11.42 -7.77
CA GLU A 184 -36.58 -10.32 -8.65
C GLU A 184 -37.57 -9.35 -7.98
N PHE A 185 -37.91 -9.57 -6.70
CA PHE A 185 -38.99 -8.86 -6.00
C PHE A 185 -38.52 -7.96 -4.85
N CYS A 186 -37.21 -7.69 -4.75
CA CYS A 186 -36.69 -6.47 -4.12
C CYS A 186 -36.43 -5.41 -5.21
#